data_AF-A0A258G2M7-F1
#
_entry.id   AF-A0A258G2M7-F1
#
_cell.length_a   1.000
_cell.length_b   1.000
_cell.length_c   1.000
_cell.angle_alpha   90.00
_cell.angle_beta   90.00
_cell.angle_gamma   90.00
#
_symmetry.space_group_name_H-M   'P 1'
#
loop_
_entity.id
_entity.type
_entity.pdbx_description
1 polymer ?
#
loop_
_entity_poly.entity_id
_entity_poly.type
_entity_poly.pdbx_seq_one_letter_code
_entity_poly.pdbx_strand_id
1 'polypeptide(L)'
;MMTVNLPTIISEITEIEDVMRNDRRSYNRDEEKQVRLRELYGQRESAKVIAADAEATGMEILAPLSIAKFRERNPDGDYPTYTAALREAGDVMLGVPANERKSFAGAIDRLPLPLSGAMISVLLDRRHFVGEHCSPDTVAFFKRNAPGGGIVHEWGHMAGQKMGTARAKLYAVVDAIDEPLVPVFLRWLENLTDGQATAVYRKLAA
;
A
#
# COMPACT_ATOMS: atom_id res chain seq x y z
N MET A 1 -3.60 -3.86 -22.57
CA MET A 1 -2.63 -2.83 -22.12
C MET A 1 -1.26 -3.48 -22.12
N MET A 2 -0.32 -3.00 -22.93
CA MET A 2 1.06 -3.50 -22.89
C MET A 2 1.74 -2.97 -21.63
N THR A 3 2.16 -3.87 -20.74
CA THR A 3 2.90 -3.54 -19.51
C THR A 3 4.30 -3.05 -19.90
N VAL A 4 4.55 -1.76 -19.68
CA VAL A 4 5.86 -1.14 -19.94
C VAL A 4 6.83 -1.57 -18.82
N ASN A 5 7.84 -2.37 -19.14
CA ASN A 5 8.81 -2.89 -18.17
C ASN A 5 9.96 -1.89 -17.97
N LEU A 6 9.84 -1.00 -16.98
CA LEU A 6 10.83 0.04 -16.64
C LEU A 6 12.28 -0.47 -16.49
N PRO A 7 12.55 -1.60 -15.80
CA PRO A 7 13.88 -2.21 -15.75
C PRO A 7 14.50 -2.49 -17.13
N THR A 8 13.70 -2.96 -18.09
CA THR A 8 14.16 -3.26 -19.44
C THR A 8 14.49 -1.99 -20.22
N ILE A 9 13.68 -0.94 -20.08
CA ILE A 9 13.93 0.36 -20.71
C ILE A 9 15.21 1.00 -20.19
N ILE A 10 15.45 0.94 -18.87
CA ILE A 10 16.66 1.51 -18.27
C ILE A 10 17.91 0.74 -18.72
N SER A 11 17.85 -0.60 -18.81
CA SER A 11 18.95 -1.42 -19.33
C SER A 11 19.30 -1.03 -20.77
N GLU A 12 18.28 -0.92 -21.64
CA GLU A 12 18.47 -0.61 -23.06
C GLU A 12 19.00 0.81 -23.29
N ILE A 13 18.54 1.80 -22.51
CA ILE A 13 19.11 3.16 -22.51
C ILE A 13 20.60 3.12 -22.11
N THR A 14 20.93 2.39 -21.05
CA THR A 14 22.30 2.30 -20.53
C THR A 14 23.24 1.68 -21.56
N GLU A 15 22.81 0.62 -22.26
CA GLU A 15 23.58 -0.01 -23.33
C GLU A 15 23.86 0.94 -24.49
N ILE A 16 22.86 1.72 -24.94
CA ILE A 16 23.04 2.68 -26.03
C ILE A 16 23.91 3.86 -25.57
N GLU A 17 23.75 4.35 -24.34
CA GLU A 17 24.58 5.41 -23.76
C GLU A 17 26.06 4.97 -23.61
N ASP A 18 26.31 3.71 -23.28
CA ASP A 18 27.66 3.14 -23.24
C ASP A 18 28.30 3.10 -24.63
N VAL A 19 27.55 2.75 -25.68
CA VAL A 19 28.03 2.84 -27.06
C VAL A 19 28.31 4.30 -27.43
N MET A 20 27.45 5.24 -27.04
CA MET A 20 27.66 6.68 -27.29
C MET A 20 28.92 7.21 -26.60
N ARG A 21 29.24 6.70 -25.40
CA ARG A 21 30.40 7.12 -24.61
C ARG A 21 31.70 6.50 -25.10
N ASN A 22 31.68 5.22 -25.46
CA ASN A 22 32.88 4.45 -25.78
C ASN A 22 33.18 4.40 -27.30
N ASP A 23 32.17 4.51 -28.16
CA ASP A 23 32.31 4.56 -29.62
C ASP A 23 31.32 5.55 -30.27
N ARG A 24 31.59 6.83 -30.02
CA ARG A 24 30.76 7.94 -30.51
C ARG A 24 30.65 7.99 -32.04
N ARG A 25 31.65 7.49 -32.78
CA ARG A 25 31.62 7.46 -34.25
C ARG A 25 30.63 6.42 -34.76
N SER A 26 30.60 5.23 -34.14
CA SER A 26 29.64 4.19 -34.46
C SER A 26 28.20 4.65 -34.15
N TYR A 27 27.99 5.22 -32.97
CA TYR A 27 26.69 5.78 -32.59
C TYR A 27 26.17 6.85 -33.57
N ASN A 28 27.02 7.81 -33.96
CA ASN A 28 26.61 8.90 -34.86
C ASN A 28 26.27 8.42 -36.29
N ARG A 29 26.72 7.23 -36.70
CA ARG A 29 26.40 6.62 -38.00
C ARG A 29 25.14 5.76 -37.97
N ASP A 30 24.67 5.41 -36.79
CA ASP A 30 23.53 4.51 -36.57
C ASP A 30 22.29 5.34 -36.24
N GLU A 31 21.56 5.77 -37.28
CA GLU A 31 20.34 6.57 -37.13
C GLU A 31 19.23 5.81 -36.40
N GLU A 32 19.15 4.49 -36.57
CA GLU A 32 18.16 3.64 -35.89
C GLU A 32 18.36 3.67 -34.37
N LYS A 33 19.61 3.54 -33.88
CA LYS A 33 19.91 3.69 -32.45
C LYS A 33 19.57 5.08 -31.91
N GLN A 34 19.77 6.14 -32.69
CA GLN A 34 19.44 7.50 -32.28
C GLN A 34 17.92 7.73 -32.20
N VAL A 35 17.14 7.13 -33.11
CA VAL A 35 15.67 7.13 -33.03
C VAL A 35 15.22 6.31 -31.82
N ARG A 36 15.76 5.10 -31.64
CA ARG A 36 15.44 4.21 -30.52
C ARG A 36 15.71 4.86 -29.17
N LEU A 37 16.84 5.54 -29.01
CA LEU A 37 17.16 6.24 -27.76
C LEU A 37 16.15 7.36 -27.45
N ARG A 38 15.73 8.12 -28.47
CA ARG A 38 14.69 9.16 -28.31
C ARG A 38 13.35 8.56 -27.91
N GLU A 39 12.97 7.44 -28.53
CA GLU A 39 11.75 6.70 -28.15
C GLU A 39 11.83 6.18 -26.71
N LEU A 40 12.95 5.59 -26.32
CA LEU A 40 13.15 5.07 -24.96
C LEU A 40 13.10 6.17 -23.89
N TYR A 41 13.66 7.36 -24.17
CA TYR A 41 13.49 8.51 -23.28
C TYR A 41 12.03 8.98 -23.20
N GLY A 42 11.31 9.01 -24.33
CA GLY A 42 9.88 9.34 -24.36
C GLY A 42 9.02 8.34 -23.57
N GLN A 43 9.33 7.04 -23.69
CA GLN A 43 8.68 5.97 -22.93
C GLN A 43 9.00 6.05 -21.43
N ARG A 44 10.27 6.34 -21.07
CA ARG A 44 10.68 6.54 -19.68
C ARG A 44 9.97 7.75 -19.05
N GLU A 45 9.86 8.85 -19.77
CA GLU A 45 9.20 10.05 -19.26
C GLU A 45 7.69 9.84 -19.12
N SER A 46 7.05 9.19 -20.10
CA SER A 46 5.64 8.80 -20.02
C SER A 46 5.38 7.86 -18.84
N ALA A 47 6.27 6.88 -18.60
CA ALA A 47 6.17 5.97 -17.47
C ALA A 47 6.35 6.69 -16.12
N LYS A 48 7.21 7.72 -16.05
CA LYS A 48 7.36 8.58 -14.86
C LYS A 48 6.13 9.44 -14.61
N VAL A 49 5.54 10.02 -15.64
CA VAL A 49 4.29 10.80 -15.52
C VAL A 49 3.15 9.90 -15.05
N ILE A 50 3.03 8.68 -15.58
CA ILE A 50 2.06 7.69 -15.11
C ILE A 50 2.32 7.30 -13.65
N ALA A 51 3.58 7.18 -13.23
CA ALA A 51 3.92 6.90 -11.84
C ALA A 51 3.59 8.09 -10.91
N ALA A 52 3.83 9.33 -11.35
CA ALA A 52 3.50 10.55 -10.60
C ALA A 52 1.97 10.77 -10.51
N ASP A 53 1.24 10.52 -11.59
CA ASP A 53 -0.22 10.53 -11.59
C ASP A 53 -0.79 9.40 -10.73
N ALA A 54 -0.18 8.22 -10.73
CA ALA A 54 -0.56 7.13 -9.82
C ALA A 54 -0.24 7.47 -8.35
N GLU A 55 0.81 8.25 -8.10
CA GLU A 55 1.16 8.72 -6.75
C GLU A 55 0.19 9.80 -6.25
N ALA A 56 -0.32 10.66 -7.15
CA ALA A 56 -1.38 11.63 -6.87
C ALA A 56 -2.78 10.97 -6.73
N THR A 57 -3.06 9.96 -7.56
CA THR A 57 -4.35 9.27 -7.62
C THR A 57 -4.55 8.38 -6.38
N GLY A 58 -5.38 8.85 -5.44
CA GLY A 58 -5.70 8.16 -4.18
C GLY A 58 -5.23 8.92 -2.94
N MET A 59 -4.27 9.85 -3.08
CA MET A 59 -3.90 10.78 -2.01
C MET A 59 -4.89 11.93 -1.87
N GLU A 60 -5.59 12.31 -2.96
CA GLU A 60 -6.67 13.30 -2.92
C GLU A 60 -7.80 12.94 -1.93
N ILE A 61 -8.03 11.64 -1.71
CA ILE A 61 -9.02 11.11 -0.75
C ILE A 61 -8.61 11.42 0.70
N LEU A 62 -7.31 11.59 0.95
CA LEU A 62 -6.75 11.88 2.28
C LEU A 62 -6.74 13.38 2.61
N ALA A 63 -7.20 14.24 1.71
CA ALA A 63 -7.35 15.66 2.02
C ALA A 63 -8.48 15.85 3.04
N PRO A 64 -8.21 16.32 4.28
CA PRO A 64 -9.25 16.52 5.27
C PRO A 64 -10.27 17.56 4.78
N LEU A 65 -11.56 17.28 5.01
CA LEU A 65 -12.58 18.32 4.91
C LEU A 65 -12.25 19.45 5.90
N SER A 66 -12.49 20.70 5.50
CA SER A 66 -12.46 21.79 6.48
C SER A 66 -13.53 21.56 7.55
N ILE A 67 -13.30 22.06 8.78
CA ILE A 67 -14.26 21.94 9.90
C ILE A 67 -15.66 22.38 9.48
N ALA A 68 -15.77 23.48 8.73
CA ALA A 68 -17.03 23.99 8.23
C ALA A 68 -17.75 22.98 7.31
N LYS A 69 -17.05 22.43 6.31
CA LYS A 69 -17.61 21.42 5.39
C LYS A 69 -17.93 20.10 6.09
N PHE A 70 -17.12 19.71 7.09
CA PHE A 70 -17.40 18.52 7.87
C PHE A 70 -18.69 18.67 8.68
N ARG A 71 -18.85 19.79 9.42
CA ARG A 71 -20.06 20.05 10.23
C ARG A 71 -21.31 20.23 9.38
N GLU A 72 -21.18 20.78 8.18
CA GLU A 72 -22.29 20.86 7.21
C GLU A 72 -22.80 19.47 6.83
N ARG A 73 -21.89 18.49 6.65
CA ARG A 73 -22.23 17.12 6.23
C ARG A 73 -22.53 16.18 7.40
N ASN A 74 -21.96 16.45 8.56
CA ASN A 74 -22.07 15.65 9.78
C ASN A 74 -22.31 16.60 10.97
N PRO A 75 -23.54 17.12 11.13
CA PRO A 75 -23.84 18.13 12.16
C PRO A 75 -23.50 17.65 13.58
N ASP A 76 -23.74 16.37 13.85
CA ASP A 76 -23.48 15.73 15.14
C ASP A 76 -22.13 14.97 15.18
N GLY A 77 -21.32 15.11 14.12
CA GLY A 77 -20.05 14.39 13.99
C GLY A 77 -18.95 14.97 14.87
N ASP A 78 -18.06 14.10 15.36
CA ASP A 78 -16.86 14.50 16.08
C ASP A 78 -15.68 14.72 15.12
N TYR A 79 -15.38 15.99 14.85
CA TYR A 79 -14.30 16.37 13.93
C TYR A 79 -12.91 15.87 14.39
N PRO A 80 -12.52 16.02 15.68
CA PRO A 80 -11.35 15.33 16.23
C PRO A 80 -11.25 13.84 15.85
N THR A 81 -12.29 13.04 16.13
CA THR A 81 -12.31 11.61 15.77
C THR A 81 -12.19 11.40 14.26
N TYR A 82 -12.87 12.19 13.44
CA TYR A 82 -12.71 12.16 11.98
C TYR A 82 -11.27 12.40 11.54
N THR A 83 -10.60 13.43 12.07
CA THR A 83 -9.21 13.73 11.69
C THR A 83 -8.23 12.68 12.18
N ALA A 84 -8.50 12.06 13.34
CA ALA A 84 -7.73 10.92 13.81
C ALA A 84 -7.90 9.73 12.88
N ALA A 85 -9.14 9.39 12.50
CA ALA A 85 -9.42 8.29 11.57
C ALA A 85 -8.74 8.50 10.22
N LEU A 86 -8.79 9.73 9.71
CA LEU A 86 -8.15 10.10 8.45
C LEU A 86 -6.62 9.94 8.51
N ARG A 87 -5.99 10.26 9.65
CA ARG A 87 -4.56 10.03 9.87
C ARG A 87 -4.25 8.54 9.88
N GLU A 88 -5.00 7.74 10.63
CA GLU A 88 -4.79 6.29 10.69
C GLU A 88 -4.93 5.64 9.30
N ALA A 89 -5.96 6.02 8.54
CA ALA A 89 -6.17 5.57 7.16
C ALA A 89 -5.05 6.05 6.22
N GLY A 90 -4.61 7.30 6.39
CA GLY A 90 -3.52 7.90 5.63
C GLY A 90 -2.20 7.16 5.82
N ASP A 91 -1.87 6.75 7.04
CA ASP A 91 -0.67 5.96 7.32
C ASP A 91 -0.68 4.61 6.57
N VAL A 92 -1.84 3.94 6.51
CA VAL A 92 -1.99 2.71 5.72
C VAL A 92 -1.80 3.01 4.24
N MET A 93 -2.51 4.00 3.70
CA MET A 93 -2.47 4.38 2.29
C MET A 93 -1.06 4.76 1.82
N LEU A 94 -0.30 5.48 2.65
CA LEU A 94 1.09 5.83 2.37
C LEU A 94 2.00 4.61 2.32
N GLY A 95 1.72 3.59 3.16
CA GLY A 95 2.42 2.32 3.16
C GLY A 95 2.10 1.41 1.96
N VAL A 96 0.98 1.62 1.28
CA VAL A 96 0.60 0.88 0.06
C VAL A 96 1.43 1.38 -1.13
N PRO A 97 2.00 0.47 -1.96
CA PRO A 97 2.70 0.86 -3.19
C PRO A 97 1.84 1.78 -4.08
N ALA A 98 2.45 2.82 -4.66
CA ALA A 98 1.70 3.86 -5.40
C ALA A 98 0.82 3.27 -6.51
N ASN A 99 1.31 2.27 -7.24
CA ASN A 99 0.57 1.56 -8.29
C ASN A 99 -0.60 0.70 -7.78
N GLU A 100 -0.70 0.44 -6.48
CA GLU A 100 -1.74 -0.38 -5.84
C GLU A 100 -2.80 0.45 -5.08
N ARG A 101 -2.50 1.72 -4.75
CA ARG A 101 -3.35 2.60 -3.91
C ARG A 101 -4.79 2.73 -4.42
N LYS A 102 -4.97 2.91 -5.74
CA LYS A 102 -6.31 3.02 -6.34
C LYS A 102 -7.14 1.75 -6.16
N SER A 103 -6.53 0.59 -6.36
CA SER A 103 -7.21 -0.70 -6.17
C SER A 103 -7.53 -0.98 -4.71
N PHE A 104 -6.63 -0.56 -3.80
CA PHE A 104 -6.84 -0.67 -2.36
C PHE A 104 -7.99 0.21 -1.88
N ALA A 105 -8.00 1.49 -2.27
CA ALA A 105 -9.10 2.40 -1.96
C ALA A 105 -10.45 1.86 -2.47
N GLY A 106 -10.48 1.39 -3.72
CA GLY A 106 -11.68 0.77 -4.29
C GLY A 106 -12.11 -0.54 -3.61
N ALA A 107 -11.19 -1.26 -2.96
CA ALA A 107 -11.53 -2.42 -2.15
C ALA A 107 -12.16 -2.01 -0.80
N ILE A 108 -11.68 -0.93 -0.19
CA ILE A 108 -12.26 -0.35 1.03
C ILE A 108 -13.66 0.23 0.76
N ASP A 109 -13.86 0.95 -0.34
CA ASP A 109 -15.15 1.57 -0.70
C ASP A 109 -16.28 0.54 -0.89
N ARG A 110 -15.94 -0.72 -1.15
CA ARG A 110 -16.90 -1.82 -1.31
C ARG A 110 -17.24 -2.52 0.00
N LEU A 111 -16.56 -2.19 1.09
CA LEU A 111 -16.85 -2.78 2.39
C LEU A 111 -18.19 -2.25 2.93
N PRO A 112 -19.00 -3.10 3.58
CA PRO A 112 -20.16 -2.63 4.32
C PRO A 112 -19.76 -1.61 5.38
N LEU A 113 -20.57 -0.55 5.55
CA LEU A 113 -20.29 0.52 6.51
C LEU A 113 -20.01 0.01 7.94
N PRO A 114 -20.78 -0.95 8.51
CA PRO A 114 -20.50 -1.47 9.86
C PRO A 114 -19.11 -2.08 9.97
N LEU A 115 -18.63 -2.77 8.92
CA LEU A 115 -17.30 -3.37 8.89
C LEU A 115 -16.20 -2.30 8.85
N SER A 116 -16.35 -1.29 7.97
CA SER A 116 -15.40 -0.17 7.92
C SER A 116 -15.35 0.61 9.25
N GLY A 117 -16.51 0.79 9.90
CA GLY A 117 -16.62 1.43 11.21
C GLY A 117 -15.88 0.65 12.29
N ALA A 118 -16.03 -0.67 12.35
CA ALA A 118 -15.30 -1.53 13.28
C ALA A 118 -13.79 -1.48 13.06
N MET A 119 -13.33 -1.54 11.79
CA MET A 119 -11.91 -1.43 11.46
C MET A 119 -11.32 -0.10 11.94
N ILE A 120 -11.99 1.02 11.66
CA ILE A 120 -11.55 2.35 12.12
C ILE A 120 -11.57 2.44 13.64
N SER A 121 -12.62 1.92 14.29
CA SER A 121 -12.72 1.91 15.76
C SER A 121 -11.53 1.18 16.40
N VAL A 122 -11.12 0.04 15.84
CA VAL A 122 -9.94 -0.71 16.33
C VAL A 122 -8.63 0.05 16.07
N LEU A 123 -8.49 0.73 14.93
CA LEU A 123 -7.32 1.55 14.65
C LEU A 123 -7.21 2.78 15.57
N LEU A 124 -8.34 3.36 15.94
CA LEU A 124 -8.39 4.50 16.85
C LEU A 124 -8.24 4.12 18.33
N ASP A 125 -8.44 2.85 18.65
CA ASP A 125 -8.35 2.36 20.02
C ASP A 125 -6.89 2.41 20.50
N ARG A 126 -6.62 3.33 21.43
CA ARG A 126 -5.31 3.53 22.04
C ARG A 126 -5.00 2.55 23.16
N ARG A 127 -5.92 1.64 23.50
CA ARG A 127 -5.62 0.55 24.43
C ARG A 127 -4.49 -0.29 23.84
N HIS A 128 -3.55 -0.71 24.69
CA HIS A 128 -2.47 -1.56 24.25
C HIS A 128 -3.04 -2.94 23.90
N PHE A 129 -3.09 -3.26 22.61
CA PHE A 129 -3.36 -4.61 22.14
C PHE A 129 -2.12 -5.47 22.41
N VAL A 130 -2.05 -6.02 23.62
CA VAL A 130 -1.04 -7.01 23.99
C VAL A 130 -1.56 -8.37 23.55
N GLY A 131 -1.29 -8.72 22.29
CA GLY A 131 -1.54 -10.08 21.82
C GLY A 131 -0.50 -11.04 22.40
N GLU A 132 -0.90 -12.30 22.57
CA GLU A 132 0.05 -13.37 22.90
C GLU A 132 1.16 -13.42 21.85
N HIS A 133 2.40 -13.56 22.33
CA HIS A 133 3.56 -13.68 21.47
C HIS A 133 3.40 -14.90 20.56
N CYS A 134 3.50 -14.71 19.25
CA CYS A 134 3.44 -15.83 18.32
C CYS A 134 4.62 -16.78 18.54
N SER A 135 4.36 -18.09 18.47
CA SER A 135 5.41 -19.11 18.60
C SER A 135 6.42 -18.99 17.44
N PRO A 136 7.68 -19.43 17.63
CA PRO A 136 8.66 -19.47 16.55
C PRO A 136 8.16 -20.21 15.30
N ASP A 137 7.40 -21.29 15.48
CA ASP A 137 6.80 -22.04 14.38
C ASP A 137 5.76 -21.23 13.61
N THR A 138 4.93 -20.45 14.30
CA THR A 138 3.94 -19.56 13.68
C THR A 138 4.64 -18.45 12.87
N VAL A 139 5.69 -17.85 13.43
CA VAL A 139 6.50 -16.84 12.74
C VAL A 139 7.20 -17.45 11.52
N ALA A 140 7.75 -18.66 11.65
CA ALA A 140 8.40 -19.37 10.55
C ALA A 140 7.41 -19.75 9.45
N PHE A 141 6.17 -20.12 9.80
CA PHE A 141 5.10 -20.38 8.83
C PHE A 141 4.73 -19.09 8.07
N PHE A 142 4.46 -17.99 8.79
CA PHE A 142 4.13 -16.71 8.16
C PHE A 142 5.25 -16.20 7.25
N LYS A 143 6.52 -16.36 7.66
CA LYS A 143 7.69 -15.99 6.87
C LYS A 143 7.76 -16.69 5.49
N ARG A 144 7.17 -17.89 5.34
CA ARG A 144 7.19 -18.65 4.08
C ARG A 144 6.18 -18.15 3.05
N ASN A 145 5.17 -17.40 3.48
CA ASN A 145 4.15 -16.85 2.60
C ASN A 145 4.51 -15.41 2.23
N ALA A 146 4.13 -14.97 1.03
CA ALA A 146 4.05 -13.55 0.73
C ALA A 146 2.78 -13.00 1.40
N PRO A 147 2.80 -11.81 2.03
CA PRO A 147 3.92 -10.87 2.21
C PRO A 147 4.84 -11.14 3.43
N GLY A 148 4.56 -12.18 4.22
CA GLY A 148 5.16 -12.37 5.55
C GLY A 148 6.68 -12.46 5.61
N GLY A 149 7.35 -12.94 4.55
CA GLY A 149 8.82 -12.99 4.49
C GLY A 149 9.52 -11.65 4.71
N GLY A 150 9.06 -10.59 4.02
CA GLY A 150 9.62 -9.24 4.14
C GLY A 150 9.32 -8.61 5.50
N ILE A 151 8.10 -8.79 5.98
CA ILE A 151 7.63 -8.26 7.27
C ILE A 151 8.41 -8.87 8.45
N VAL A 152 8.59 -10.19 8.46
CA VAL A 152 9.34 -10.87 9.53
C VAL A 152 10.81 -10.45 9.51
N HIS A 153 11.40 -10.25 8.33
CA HIS A 153 12.76 -9.73 8.23
C HIS A 153 12.88 -8.31 8.80
N GLU A 154 11.95 -7.42 8.45
CA GLU A 154 11.88 -6.04 8.97
C GLU A 154 11.72 -6.00 10.49
N TRP A 155 10.82 -6.81 11.05
CA TRP A 155 10.56 -6.82 12.50
C TRP A 155 11.63 -7.54 13.31
N GLY A 156 12.43 -8.41 12.68
CA GLY A 156 13.54 -9.11 13.32
C GLY A 156 13.10 -9.88 14.56
N HIS A 157 13.78 -9.66 15.69
CA HIS A 157 13.49 -10.32 16.96
C HIS A 157 12.11 -9.97 17.54
N MET A 158 11.51 -8.85 17.11
CA MET A 158 10.19 -8.39 17.57
C MET A 158 9.04 -9.02 16.77
N ALA A 159 9.33 -9.84 15.76
CA ALA A 159 8.31 -10.37 14.85
C ALA A 159 7.18 -11.12 15.59
N GLY A 160 7.52 -11.95 16.58
CA GLY A 160 6.50 -12.70 17.33
C GLY A 160 5.56 -11.80 18.14
N GLN A 161 6.08 -10.74 18.76
CA GLN A 161 5.27 -9.76 19.48
C GLN A 161 4.38 -8.96 18.52
N LYS A 162 4.97 -8.43 17.44
CA LYS A 162 4.25 -7.62 16.45
C LYS A 162 3.16 -8.40 15.73
N MET A 163 3.41 -9.67 15.38
CA MET A 163 2.40 -10.58 14.87
C MET A 163 1.29 -10.83 15.90
N GLY A 164 1.65 -11.02 17.17
CA GLY A 164 0.69 -11.15 18.26
C GLY A 164 -0.25 -9.94 18.36
N THR A 165 0.30 -8.73 18.38
CA THR A 165 -0.48 -7.47 18.38
C THR A 165 -1.37 -7.34 17.15
N ALA A 166 -0.85 -7.61 15.96
CA ALA A 166 -1.65 -7.56 14.74
C ALA A 166 -2.82 -8.55 14.78
N ARG A 167 -2.56 -9.79 15.23
CA ARG A 167 -3.60 -10.82 15.42
C ARG A 167 -4.66 -10.40 16.42
N ALA A 168 -4.26 -9.81 17.54
CA ALA A 168 -5.20 -9.32 18.56
C ALA A 168 -6.11 -8.22 18.00
N LYS A 169 -5.57 -7.27 17.22
CA LYS A 169 -6.39 -6.25 16.56
C LYS A 169 -7.33 -6.84 15.50
N LEU A 170 -6.89 -7.83 14.72
CA LEU A 170 -7.75 -8.52 13.76
C LEU A 170 -8.92 -9.23 14.46
N TYR A 171 -8.67 -9.90 15.59
CA TYR A 171 -9.74 -10.50 16.39
C TYR A 171 -10.68 -9.45 16.98
N ALA A 172 -10.15 -8.32 17.44
CA ALA A 172 -11.01 -7.22 17.92
C ALA A 172 -11.94 -6.67 16.82
N VAL A 173 -11.51 -6.67 15.54
CA VAL A 173 -12.41 -6.32 14.43
C VAL A 173 -13.50 -7.38 14.27
N VAL A 174 -13.13 -8.66 14.32
CA VAL A 174 -14.08 -9.79 14.22
C VAL A 174 -15.12 -9.74 15.35
N ASP A 175 -14.69 -9.43 16.58
CA ASP A 175 -15.57 -9.33 17.75
C ASP A 175 -16.48 -8.09 17.70
N ALA A 176 -16.11 -7.06 16.93
CA ALA A 176 -16.85 -5.81 16.80
C ALA A 176 -17.86 -5.78 15.64
N ILE A 177 -17.93 -6.83 14.83
CA ILE A 177 -18.85 -6.94 13.69
C ILE A 177 -19.82 -8.10 13.89
N ASP A 178 -20.97 -8.02 13.22
CA ASP A 178 -21.93 -9.11 13.20
C ASP A 178 -21.36 -10.35 12.50
N GLU A 179 -21.73 -11.54 12.97
CA GLU A 179 -21.26 -12.83 12.43
C GLU A 179 -21.35 -12.95 10.89
N PRO A 180 -22.42 -12.47 10.21
CA PRO A 180 -22.51 -12.51 8.74
C PRO A 180 -21.44 -11.67 8.01
N LEU A 181 -20.81 -10.71 8.68
CA LEU A 181 -19.76 -9.86 8.11
C LEU A 181 -18.37 -10.48 8.24
N VAL A 182 -18.18 -11.48 9.10
CA VAL A 182 -16.88 -12.15 9.29
C VAL A 182 -16.33 -12.75 7.98
N PRO A 183 -17.12 -13.49 7.17
CA PRO A 183 -16.63 -14.00 5.89
C PRO A 183 -16.30 -12.88 4.88
N VAL A 184 -16.98 -11.73 4.96
CA VAL A 184 -16.70 -10.57 4.09
C VAL A 184 -15.36 -9.94 4.47
N PHE A 185 -15.10 -9.80 5.77
CA PHE A 185 -13.84 -9.29 6.29
C PHE A 185 -12.65 -10.19 5.94
N LEU A 186 -12.77 -11.50 6.19
CA LEU A 186 -11.71 -12.46 5.87
C LEU A 186 -11.43 -12.49 4.38
N ARG A 187 -12.47 -12.50 3.54
CA ARG A 187 -12.32 -12.43 2.08
C ARG A 187 -11.65 -11.14 1.64
N TRP A 188 -11.95 -10.00 2.27
CA TRP A 188 -11.27 -8.75 1.95
C TRP A 188 -9.77 -8.84 2.27
N LEU A 189 -9.39 -9.35 3.44
CA LEU A 189 -7.99 -9.57 3.82
C LEU A 189 -7.26 -10.52 2.85
N GLU A 190 -7.89 -11.62 2.46
CA GLU A 190 -7.33 -12.62 1.54
C GLU A 190 -7.11 -12.08 0.11
N ASN A 191 -7.87 -11.06 -0.30
CA ASN A 191 -7.77 -10.47 -1.64
C ASN A 191 -6.82 -9.26 -1.71
N LEU A 192 -6.14 -8.92 -0.61
CA LEU A 192 -5.10 -7.89 -0.64
C LEU A 192 -3.89 -8.37 -1.43
N THR A 193 -3.30 -7.49 -2.23
CA THR A 193 -1.98 -7.73 -2.81
C THR A 193 -0.91 -7.75 -1.71
N ASP A 194 0.27 -8.29 -2.00
CA ASP A 194 1.37 -8.34 -1.02
C ASP A 194 1.73 -6.94 -0.46
N GLY A 195 1.75 -5.92 -1.33
CA GLY A 195 2.02 -4.54 -0.93
C GLY A 195 0.95 -3.98 0.00
N GLN A 196 -0.33 -4.19 -0.32
CA GLN A 196 -1.47 -3.79 0.49
C GLN A 196 -1.49 -4.50 1.85
N ALA A 197 -1.35 -5.82 1.84
CA ALA A 197 -1.30 -6.62 3.05
C ALA A 197 -0.14 -6.20 3.96
N THR A 198 1.04 -5.92 3.38
CA THR A 198 2.19 -5.38 4.13
C THR A 198 1.85 -4.08 4.84
N ALA A 199 1.23 -3.12 4.14
CA ALA A 199 0.84 -1.84 4.73
C ALA A 199 -0.16 -2.02 5.88
N VAL A 200 -1.17 -2.87 5.69
CA VAL A 200 -2.17 -3.20 6.71
C VAL A 200 -1.52 -3.85 7.93
N TYR A 201 -0.68 -4.88 7.75
CA TYR A 201 -0.01 -5.56 8.87
C TYR A 201 0.94 -4.64 9.64
N ARG A 202 1.69 -3.76 8.96
CA ARG A 202 2.52 -2.76 9.62
C ARG A 202 1.69 -1.84 10.51
N LYS A 203 0.53 -1.38 10.03
CA LYS A 203 -0.37 -0.54 10.82
C LYS A 203 -0.96 -1.27 12.01
N LEU A 204 -1.37 -2.52 11.83
CA LEU A 204 -1.90 -3.33 12.91
C LEU A 204 -0.83 -3.63 13.98
N ALA A 205 0.44 -3.78 13.59
CA ALA A 205 1.55 -4.06 14.49
C ALA A 205 2.23 -2.81 15.11
N ALA A 206 1.75 -1.61 14.77
CA ALA A 206 2.16 -0.34 15.38
C ALA A 206 1.50 -0.17 16.75
#